data_AF-A0A9W9LKF2-F1
#
_entry.id   AF-A0A9W9LKF2-F1
#
_cell.length_a   1.000
_cell.length_b   1.000
_cell.length_c   1.000
_cell.angle_alpha   90.00
_cell.angle_beta   90.00
_cell.angle_gamma   90.00
#
_symmetry.space_group_name_H-M   'P 1'
#
loop_
_entity.id
_entity.type
_entity.pdbx_description
1 polymer ?
#
loop_
_entity_poly.entity_id
_entity_poly.type
_entity_poly.pdbx_seq_one_letter_code
_entity_poly.pdbx_strand_id
1 'polypeptide(L)'
;MPKAYFDRDPITLQEGSHVGAQIGGKMIEPDGMEYVTGEVDRVIIYQTPNSSVELKCTQDVHFMPGEQVILQQLDPVSYAAIGMKSGKEVEFKE
;
A
#
# COMPACT_ATOMS: atom_id res chain seq x y z
N MET A 1 10.37 5.33 12.41
CA MET A 1 9.63 4.16 11.93
C MET A 1 9.96 4.00 10.45
N PRO A 2 10.10 2.77 9.94
CA PRO A 2 10.38 2.53 8.54
C PRO A 2 9.30 3.14 7.63
N LYS A 3 9.68 3.52 6.41
CA LYS A 3 8.83 4.29 5.49
C LYS A 3 8.93 3.81 4.05
N ALA A 4 7.79 3.71 3.39
CA ALA A 4 7.71 3.69 1.93
C ALA A 4 7.66 5.14 1.42
N TYR A 5 8.53 5.47 0.48
CA TYR A 5 8.62 6.80 -0.11
C TYR A 5 8.02 6.75 -1.50
N PHE A 6 6.89 7.44 -1.68
CA PHE A 6 6.18 7.53 -2.94
C PHE A 6 6.31 8.92 -3.55
N ASP A 7 6.50 9.00 -4.87
CA ASP A 7 6.59 10.27 -5.61
C ASP A 7 5.62 10.29 -6.79
N ARG A 8 4.36 10.59 -6.47
CA ARG A 8 3.23 10.59 -7.41
C ARG A 8 3.08 9.23 -8.08
N ASP A 9 3.26 8.19 -7.29
CA ASP A 9 3.23 6.80 -7.74
C ASP A 9 1.77 6.37 -7.84
N PRO A 10 1.30 5.89 -9.01
CA PRO A 10 -0.02 5.27 -9.11
C PRO A 10 -0.02 3.95 -8.36
N ILE A 11 -0.74 3.90 -7.25
CA ILE A 11 -0.91 2.71 -6.43
C ILE A 11 -2.25 2.07 -6.77
N THR A 12 -2.21 0.81 -7.18
CA THR A 12 -3.40 -0.03 -7.38
C THR A 12 -3.56 -0.98 -6.20
N LEU A 13 -4.76 -1.05 -5.64
CA LEU A 13 -5.09 -2.07 -4.65
C LEU A 13 -5.61 -3.31 -5.37
N GLN A 14 -4.86 -4.42 -5.33
CA GLN A 14 -5.29 -5.66 -5.97
C GLN A 14 -6.50 -6.25 -5.24
N GLU A 15 -7.44 -6.89 -5.96
CA GLU A 15 -8.53 -7.65 -5.32
C GLU A 15 -8.02 -8.60 -4.22
N GLY A 16 -8.79 -8.71 -3.14
CA GLY A 16 -8.49 -9.57 -2.00
C GLY A 16 -9.64 -9.62 -1.00
N SER A 17 -9.36 -10.01 0.25
CA SER A 17 -10.38 -10.13 1.31
C SER A 17 -10.73 -8.80 2.00
N HIS A 18 -10.60 -7.68 1.29
CA HIS A 18 -10.75 -6.32 1.81
C HIS A 18 -11.69 -5.51 0.92
N VAL A 19 -12.26 -4.46 1.47
CA VAL A 19 -13.17 -3.53 0.77
C VAL A 19 -12.51 -2.19 0.46
N GLY A 20 -11.26 -1.98 0.89
CA GLY A 20 -10.45 -0.82 0.55
C GLY A 20 -9.21 -0.68 1.41
N ALA A 21 -8.34 0.28 1.07
CA ALA A 21 -7.15 0.61 1.82
C ALA A 21 -6.94 2.13 1.89
N GLN A 22 -6.51 2.64 3.05
CA GLN A 22 -6.03 4.01 3.20
C GLN A 22 -4.50 4.03 3.15
N ILE A 23 -3.93 4.71 2.15
CA ILE A 23 -2.49 4.81 1.89
C ILE A 23 -2.15 6.28 1.65
N GLY A 24 -1.22 6.84 2.44
CA GLY A 24 -0.81 8.24 2.28
C GLY A 24 -1.97 9.24 2.31
N GLY A 25 -3.01 8.96 3.11
CA GLY A 25 -4.22 9.79 3.20
C GLY A 25 -5.24 9.61 2.08
N LYS A 26 -4.97 8.74 1.09
CA LYS A 26 -5.90 8.39 0.00
C LYS A 26 -6.62 7.08 0.31
N MET A 27 -7.91 7.03 0.03
CA MET A 27 -8.70 5.79 0.04
C MET A 27 -8.64 5.16 -1.35
N ILE A 28 -8.28 3.87 -1.42
CA ILE A 28 -8.22 3.09 -2.65
C ILE A 28 -9.19 1.92 -2.52
N GLU A 29 -10.11 1.79 -3.46
CA GLU A 29 -11.01 0.64 -3.56
C GLU A 29 -10.28 -0.52 -4.29
N PRO A 30 -10.72 -1.79 -4.11
CA PRO A 30 -10.18 -2.90 -4.89
C PRO A 30 -10.26 -2.65 -6.40
N ASP A 31 -9.20 -2.97 -7.13
CA ASP A 31 -8.93 -2.63 -8.54
C ASP A 31 -8.92 -1.13 -8.86
N GLY A 32 -9.14 -0.28 -7.85
CA GLY A 32 -8.98 1.16 -7.93
C GLY A 32 -7.51 1.58 -7.97
N MET A 33 -7.29 2.82 -8.39
CA MET A 33 -5.96 3.42 -8.44
C MET A 33 -6.03 4.84 -7.89
N GLU A 34 -5.07 5.19 -7.03
CA GLU A 34 -4.85 6.57 -6.58
C GLU A 34 -3.36 6.93 -6.72
N TYR A 35 -3.09 8.22 -6.91
CA TYR A 35 -1.73 8.74 -6.89
C TYR A 35 -1.36 9.11 -5.46
N VAL A 36 -0.28 8.51 -4.96
CA VAL A 36 0.24 8.75 -3.62
C VAL A 36 1.58 9.47 -3.70
N THR A 37 1.75 10.47 -2.83
CA THR A 37 2.98 11.24 -2.70
C THR A 37 3.32 11.38 -1.22
N GLY A 38 4.59 11.20 -0.89
CA GLY A 38 5.12 11.41 0.45
C GLY A 38 5.55 10.12 1.13
N GLU A 39 5.74 10.24 2.44
CA GLU A 39 6.23 9.16 3.30
C GLU A 39 5.06 8.40 3.91
N VAL A 40 5.06 7.08 3.76
CA VAL A 40 4.02 6.19 4.30
C VAL A 40 4.66 5.20 5.24
N ASP A 41 4.43 5.36 6.53
CA ASP A 41 4.88 4.45 7.59
C ASP A 41 3.83 3.41 7.99
N ARG A 42 2.57 3.62 7.59
CA ARG A 42 1.45 2.70 7.83
C ARG A 42 0.38 2.77 6.74
N VAL A 43 -0.37 1.69 6.62
CA VAL A 43 -1.60 1.60 5.83
C VAL A 43 -2.74 1.11 6.71
N ILE A 44 -3.97 1.53 6.39
CA ILE A 44 -5.17 1.00 7.05
C ILE A 44 -5.93 0.16 6.04
N ILE A 45 -6.10 -1.12 6.32
CA ILE A 45 -6.86 -2.03 5.46
C ILE A 45 -8.26 -2.18 6.04
N TYR A 46 -9.28 -1.94 5.22
CA TYR A 46 -10.67 -2.14 5.60
C TYR A 46 -11.10 -3.54 5.17
N GLN A 47 -11.27 -4.46 6.13
CA GLN A 47 -11.74 -5.82 5.86
C GLN A 47 -13.25 -5.83 5.56
N THR A 48 -13.99 -4.96 6.25
CA THR A 48 -15.42 -4.69 6.01
C THR A 48 -15.67 -3.19 6.24
N PRO A 49 -16.87 -2.65 5.94
CA PRO A 49 -17.16 -1.24 6.21
C PRO A 49 -16.98 -0.81 7.68
N ASN A 50 -16.99 -1.75 8.62
CA ASN A 50 -16.90 -1.50 10.07
C ASN A 50 -15.68 -2.15 10.73
N SER A 51 -14.77 -2.76 9.97
CA SER A 51 -13.57 -3.44 10.50
C SER A 51 -12.34 -3.03 9.72
N SER A 52 -11.30 -2.60 10.43
CA SER A 52 -10.01 -2.26 9.83
C SER A 52 -8.83 -2.76 10.66
N VAL A 53 -7.70 -2.93 9.98
CA VAL A 53 -6.40 -3.23 10.59
C VAL A 53 -5.39 -2.18 10.16
N GLU A 54 -4.59 -1.69 11.11
CA GLU A 54 -3.45 -0.81 10.82
C GLU A 54 -2.19 -1.68 10.67
N LEU A 55 -1.56 -1.59 9.51
CA LEU A 55 -0.33 -2.33 9.18
C LEU A 55 0.83 -1.36 9.04
N LYS A 56 1.97 -1.69 9.63
CA LYS A 56 3.17 -0.85 9.66
C LYS A 56 4.18 -1.28 8.61
N CYS A 57 4.82 -0.29 8.01
CA CYS A 57 5.93 -0.51 7.09
C CYS A 57 7.10 -1.21 7.79
N THR A 58 7.65 -2.24 7.14
CA THR A 58 8.69 -3.10 7.72
C THR A 58 10.11 -2.61 7.47
N GLN A 59 10.34 -1.87 6.38
CA GLN A 59 11.66 -1.40 5.98
C GLN A 59 11.56 -0.13 5.13
N ASP A 60 12.64 0.67 5.11
CA ASP A 60 12.70 1.85 4.27
C ASP A 60 12.83 1.45 2.79
N VAL A 61 11.92 1.93 1.94
CA VAL A 61 11.94 1.68 0.50
C VAL A 61 11.61 2.94 -0.27
N HIS A 62 12.51 3.29 -1.20
CA HIS A 62 12.29 4.34 -2.18
C HIS A 62 11.87 3.74 -3.52
N PHE A 63 10.62 3.95 -3.91
CA PHE A 63 10.16 3.66 -5.27
C PHE A 63 10.73 4.68 -6.25
N MET A 64 10.72 4.33 -7.54
CA MET A 64 11.10 5.29 -8.57
C MET A 64 9.98 6.34 -8.73
N PRO A 65 10.30 7.61 -9.05
CA PRO A 65 9.27 8.60 -9.31
C PRO A 65 8.29 8.20 -10.42
N GLY A 66 6.99 8.32 -10.13
CA GLY A 66 5.90 7.94 -11.04
C GLY A 66 5.83 6.45 -11.33
N GLU A 67 6.39 5.61 -10.46
CA GLU A 67 6.36 4.16 -10.62
C GLU A 67 4.98 3.60 -10.32
N GLN A 68 4.50 2.71 -11.19
CA GLN A 68 3.31 1.95 -10.89
C GLN A 68 3.60 0.96 -9.76
N VAL A 69 2.80 1.04 -8.70
CA VAL A 69 2.91 0.18 -7.53
C VAL A 69 1.62 -0.62 -7.38
N ILE A 70 1.74 -1.90 -7.09
CA ILE A 70 0.61 -2.77 -6.73
C ILE A 70 0.68 -3.03 -5.22
N LEU A 71 -0.40 -2.76 -4.51
CA LEU A 71 -0.59 -3.23 -3.14
C LEU A 71 -1.30 -4.58 -3.19
N GLN A 72 -0.56 -5.64 -2.89
CA GLN A 72 -1.01 -7.03 -2.95
C GLN A 72 -1.16 -7.61 -1.53
N GLN A 73 -2.24 -8.34 -1.29
CA GLN A 73 -2.41 -9.12 -0.06
C GLN A 73 -1.50 -10.36 -0.11
N LEU A 74 -0.66 -10.55 0.92
CA LEU A 74 0.15 -11.77 1.08
C LEU A 74 -0.56 -12.77 1.98
N ASP A 75 -1.10 -12.29 3.11
CA ASP A 75 -1.91 -13.06 4.06
C ASP A 75 -2.98 -12.15 4.73
N PRO A 76 -3.85 -12.65 5.63
CA PRO A 76 -4.91 -11.84 6.25
C PRO A 76 -4.44 -10.58 7.00
N VAL A 77 -3.17 -10.53 7.40
CA VAL A 77 -2.58 -9.46 8.23
C VAL A 77 -1.28 -8.90 7.63
N SER A 78 -1.00 -9.17 6.35
CA SER A 78 0.18 -8.62 5.67
C SER A 78 -0.07 -8.31 4.19
N TYR A 79 0.52 -7.19 3.75
CA TYR A 79 0.38 -6.66 2.39
C TYR A 79 1.75 -6.22 1.87
N ALA A 80 2.01 -6.40 0.57
CA ALA A 80 3.22 -5.93 -0.09
C ALA A 80 2.89 -4.82 -1.09
N ALA A 81 3.61 -3.70 -1.02
CA ALA A 81 3.66 -2.73 -2.10
C ALA A 81 4.81 -3.09 -3.04
N ILE A 82 4.50 -3.37 -4.31
CA ILE A 82 5.45 -3.89 -5.31
C ILE A 82 5.54 -2.91 -6.47
N GLY A 83 6.74 -2.39 -6.71
CA GLY A 83 7.05 -1.48 -7.82
C GLY A 83 7.23 -2.26 -9.11
N MET A 84 6.37 -1.99 -10.11
CA MET A 84 6.30 -2.77 -11.34
C MET A 84 7.49 -2.57 -12.27
N LYS A 85 8.24 -1.48 -12.12
CA LYS A 85 9.38 -1.15 -12.98
C LYS A 85 10.70 -1.52 -12.34
N SER A 86 10.87 -1.20 -11.07
CA SER A 86 12.08 -1.42 -10.29
C SER A 86 12.15 -2.82 -9.68
N GLY A 87 11.00 -3.50 -9.51
CA GLY A 87 10.91 -4.76 -8.79
C GLY A 87 11.13 -4.62 -7.28
N LYS A 88 11.19 -3.39 -6.75
CA LYS A 88 11.32 -3.16 -5.31
C LYS A 88 10.00 -3.49 -4.63
N GLU A 89 10.10 -4.00 -3.41
CA GLU A 89 8.95 -4.35 -2.60
C GLU A 89 9.14 -3.94 -1.15
N VAL A 90 8.04 -3.65 -0.48
CA VAL A 90 7.99 -3.42 0.96
C VAL A 90 6.73 -4.04 1.54
N GLU A 91 6.91 -4.77 2.64
CA GLU A 91 5.82 -5.38 3.38
C GLU A 91 5.26 -4.40 4.42
N PHE A 92 3.94 -4.43 4.62
CA PHE A 92 3.19 -3.84 5.71
C PHE A 92 2.55 -4.95 6.55
N LYS A 93 2.78 -4.96 7.86
CA LYS A 93 2.21 -5.96 8.81
C LYS A 93 1.95 -5.37 10.20
N GLU A 94 1.16 -6.06 11.04
CA GLU A 94 0.82 -5.63 12.42
C GLU A 94 2.04 -5.27 13.29
#